data_AF-A0AAD7TBS1-F1
#
_entry.id   AF-A0AAD7TBS1-F1
#
_cell.length_a   1.000
_cell.length_b   1.000
_cell.length_c   1.000
_cell.angle_alpha   90.00
_cell.angle_beta   90.00
_cell.angle_gamma   90.00
#
_symmetry.space_group_name_H-M   'P 1'
#
loop_
_entity.id
_entity.type
_entity.pdbx_description
1 polymer ?
#
loop_
_entity_poly.entity_id
_entity_poly.type
_entity_poly.pdbx_seq_one_letter_code
_entity_poly.pdbx_strand_id
1 'polypeptide(L)'
;MMQQILRDMFIEPDLLAELNEEQKHILFYKIREEQVRRWTEWASQDGGLPGPPRGGGGKGVQWLLGQDGDVWVWVMGEAPGDKPYQEIVTELMEDRARRQAQHEAQELCSICGVKVTL
;
A
#
# COMPACT_ATOMS: atom_id res chain seq x y z
N MET A 1 5.86 -34.70 -15.15
CA MET A 1 5.11 -34.04 -14.06
C MET A 1 5.51 -32.58 -13.87
N MET A 2 6.69 -32.25 -13.31
CA MET A 2 7.15 -30.87 -13.12
C MET A 2 7.12 -30.03 -14.42
N GLN A 3 7.63 -30.59 -15.52
CA GLN A 3 7.63 -29.90 -16.83
C GLN A 3 6.23 -29.63 -17.40
N GLN A 4 5.22 -30.44 -17.05
CA GLN A 4 3.83 -30.24 -17.50
C GLN A 4 3.21 -29.06 -16.75
N ILE A 5 3.44 -28.96 -15.43
CA ILE A 5 2.98 -27.84 -14.61
C ILE A 5 3.61 -26.52 -15.06
N LEU A 6 4.90 -26.51 -15.41
CA LEU A 6 5.56 -25.30 -15.92
C LEU A 6 5.06 -24.88 -17.30
N ARG A 7 4.59 -25.83 -18.13
CA ARG A 7 3.97 -25.51 -19.41
C ARG A 7 2.58 -24.92 -19.22
N ASP A 8 1.74 -25.62 -18.45
CA ASP A 8 0.33 -25.32 -18.29
C ASP A 8 0.07 -24.25 -17.20
N MET A 9 1.11 -23.90 -16.41
CA MET A 9 1.10 -22.92 -15.31
C MET A 9 0.05 -23.18 -14.22
N PHE A 10 -0.46 -24.40 -14.15
CA PHE A 10 -1.52 -24.82 -13.25
C PHE A 10 -1.15 -26.14 -12.56
N ILE A 11 -1.52 -26.25 -11.29
CA ILE A 11 -1.36 -27.46 -10.48
C ILE A 11 -2.64 -27.68 -9.67
N GLU A 12 -3.12 -28.92 -9.65
CA GLU A 12 -4.29 -29.31 -8.84
C GLU A 12 -3.99 -29.14 -7.33
N PRO A 13 -4.93 -28.60 -6.53
CA PRO A 13 -4.71 -28.32 -5.11
C PRO A 13 -4.34 -29.56 -4.28
N ASP A 14 -4.99 -30.69 -4.57
CA ASP A 14 -4.75 -31.95 -3.86
C ASP A 14 -3.31 -32.45 -4.10
N LEU A 15 -2.85 -32.33 -5.34
CA LEU A 15 -1.49 -32.69 -5.73
C LEU A 15 -0.44 -31.74 -5.13
N LEU A 16 -0.77 -30.44 -5.05
CA LEU A 16 0.08 -29.47 -4.38
C LEU A 16 0.20 -29.78 -2.89
N ALA A 17 -0.87 -30.23 -2.23
CA ALA A 17 -0.87 -30.56 -0.80
C ALA A 17 0.07 -31.73 -0.46
N GLU A 18 0.16 -32.72 -1.34
CA GLU A 18 1.02 -33.91 -1.20
C GLU A 18 2.52 -33.61 -1.31
N LEU A 19 2.91 -32.50 -1.95
CA LEU A 19 4.32 -32.10 -2.08
C LEU A 19 4.90 -31.67 -0.73
N ASN A 20 6.17 -32.02 -0.50
CA ASN A 20 6.91 -31.53 0.66
C ASN A 20 7.20 -30.02 0.53
N GLU A 21 7.58 -29.38 1.64
CA GLU A 21 7.80 -27.93 1.67
C GLU A 21 8.95 -27.46 0.76
N GLU A 22 10.03 -28.24 0.67
CA GLU A 22 11.17 -27.94 -0.19
C GLU A 22 10.80 -28.03 -1.69
N GLN A 23 10.03 -29.04 -2.06
CA GLN A 23 9.52 -29.27 -3.41
C GLN A 23 8.52 -28.19 -3.80
N LYS A 24 7.67 -27.73 -2.86
CA LYS A 24 6.80 -26.56 -3.05
C LYS A 24 7.61 -25.30 -3.32
N HIS A 25 8.63 -25.04 -2.52
CA HIS A 25 9.53 -23.89 -2.73
C HIS A 25 10.20 -23.93 -4.10
N ILE A 26 10.76 -25.08 -4.49
CA ILE A 26 11.39 -25.26 -5.81
C ILE A 26 10.36 -25.05 -6.94
N LEU A 27 9.16 -25.61 -6.79
CA LEU A 27 8.07 -25.47 -7.74
C LEU A 27 7.67 -24.01 -7.92
N PHE A 28 7.38 -23.28 -6.84
CA PHE A 28 6.99 -21.88 -6.90
C PHE A 28 8.08 -21.00 -7.50
N TYR A 29 9.35 -21.27 -7.16
CA TYR A 29 10.48 -20.58 -7.76
C TYR A 29 10.50 -20.77 -9.28
N LYS A 30 10.37 -22.02 -9.75
CA LYS A 30 10.38 -22.33 -11.19
C LYS A 30 9.18 -21.76 -11.93
N ILE A 31 7.99 -21.80 -11.33
CA ILE A 31 6.77 -21.17 -11.87
C ILE A 31 6.99 -19.66 -12.01
N ARG A 32 7.59 -19.02 -11.01
CA ARG A 32 7.86 -17.58 -11.03
C ARG A 32 8.89 -17.20 -12.09
N GLU A 33 9.98 -17.96 -12.20
CA GLU A 33 10.96 -17.77 -13.28
C GLU A 33 10.31 -17.85 -14.66
N GLU A 34 9.44 -18.84 -14.86
CA GLU A 34 8.75 -19.04 -16.13
C GLU A 34 7.73 -17.92 -16.43
N GLN A 35 7.03 -17.40 -15.42
CA GLN A 35 6.20 -16.19 -15.57
C GLN A 35 7.00 -15.00 -16.04
N VAL A 36 8.16 -14.75 -15.41
CA VAL A 36 9.03 -13.61 -15.74
C VAL A 36 9.63 -13.78 -17.12
N ARG A 37 10.06 -15.00 -17.50
CA ARG A 37 10.58 -15.30 -18.83
C ARG A 37 9.53 -15.03 -19.91
N ARG A 38 8.33 -15.61 -19.76
CA ARG A 38 7.21 -15.38 -20.70
C ARG A 38 6.82 -13.91 -20.79
N TRP A 39 6.74 -13.23 -19.64
CA TRP A 39 6.42 -11.81 -19.61
C TRP A 39 7.49 -10.97 -20.32
N THR A 40 8.77 -11.25 -20.09
CA THR A 40 9.89 -10.55 -20.74
C THR A 40 9.88 -10.77 -22.24
N GLU A 41 9.61 -12.00 -22.70
CA GLU A 41 9.52 -12.34 -24.13
C GLU A 41 8.36 -11.63 -24.81
N TRP A 42 7.18 -11.63 -24.18
CA TRP A 42 6.02 -10.89 -24.65
C TRP A 42 6.29 -9.38 -24.71
N ALA A 43 6.85 -8.81 -23.64
CA ALA A 43 7.19 -7.38 -23.57
C ALA A 43 8.28 -6.96 -24.57
N SER A 44 9.12 -7.89 -25.02
CA SER A 44 10.17 -7.63 -26.01
C SER A 44 9.69 -7.78 -27.45
N GLN A 45 8.70 -8.63 -27.72
CA GLN A 45 8.11 -8.83 -29.06
C GLN A 45 6.98 -7.85 -29.37
N ASP A 46 6.09 -7.62 -28.41
CA ASP A 46 4.99 -6.66 -28.50
C ASP A 46 5.43 -5.45 -27.68
N GLY A 47 5.86 -4.36 -28.33
CA GLY A 47 6.38 -3.15 -27.69
C GLY A 47 5.37 -2.37 -26.83
N GLY A 48 4.38 -3.05 -26.24
CA GLY A 48 3.38 -2.51 -25.33
C GLY A 48 3.09 -3.50 -24.21
N LEU A 49 3.21 -3.01 -22.97
CA LEU A 49 2.80 -3.73 -21.77
C LEU A 49 1.33 -4.18 -21.92
N PRO A 50 1.01 -5.49 -21.85
CA PRO A 50 -0.36 -5.89 -21.61
C PRO A 50 -0.66 -5.51 -20.16
N GLY A 51 -1.33 -4.37 -19.99
CA GLY A 51 -1.93 -4.01 -18.71
C GLY A 51 -2.82 -5.16 -18.22
N PRO A 52 -2.97 -5.33 -16.89
CA PRO A 52 -3.75 -6.42 -16.33
C PRO A 52 -5.15 -6.47 -16.97
N PRO A 53 -5.74 -7.67 -17.15
CA PRO A 53 -7.03 -7.84 -17.80
C PRO A 53 -8.04 -6.90 -17.13
N ARG A 54 -8.54 -5.94 -17.92
CA ARG A 54 -9.55 -4.98 -17.47
C ARG A 54 -10.84 -5.75 -17.24
N GLY A 55 -10.99 -6.34 -16.05
CA GLY A 55 -12.29 -6.71 -15.50
C GLY A 55 -13.19 -5.48 -15.59
N GLY A 56 -14.40 -5.67 -16.12
CA GLY A 56 -15.33 -4.60 -16.48
C GLY A 56 -15.40 -3.50 -15.43
N GLY A 57 -15.19 -2.26 -15.87
CA GLY A 57 -15.20 -1.07 -15.00
C GLY A 57 -13.87 -0.77 -14.31
N GLY A 58 -12.74 -0.98 -14.98
CA GLY A 58 -11.41 -0.69 -14.45
C GLY A 58 -11.21 0.81 -14.19
N LYS A 59 -11.24 1.19 -12.91
CA LYS A 59 -10.82 2.50 -12.43
C LYS A 59 -9.31 2.59 -12.65
N GLY A 60 -8.89 3.15 -13.79
CA GLY A 60 -7.48 3.41 -14.06
C GLY A 60 -7.03 4.64 -13.29
N VAL A 61 -5.86 4.57 -12.66
CA VAL A 61 -5.21 5.76 -12.10
C VAL A 61 -4.53 6.50 -13.24
N GLN A 62 -5.10 7.64 -13.63
CA GLN A 62 -4.48 8.58 -14.56
C GLN A 62 -3.73 9.62 -13.72
N TRP A 63 -2.40 9.62 -13.82
CA TRP A 63 -1.58 10.64 -13.18
C TRP A 63 -1.75 11.98 -13.89
N LEU A 64 -1.93 13.05 -13.11
CA LEU A 64 -1.83 14.41 -13.62
C LEU A 64 -0.36 14.69 -13.95
N LEU A 65 -0.10 15.37 -15.06
CA LEU A 65 1.25 15.78 -15.46
C LEU A 65 1.44 17.27 -15.20
N GLY A 66 2.64 17.65 -14.75
CA GLY A 66 3.09 19.03 -14.62
C GLY A 66 3.47 19.64 -15.97
N GLN A 67 3.90 20.90 -15.96
CA GLN A 67 4.33 21.63 -17.17
C GLN A 67 5.56 21.00 -17.82
N ASP A 68 6.40 20.34 -17.01
CA ASP A 68 7.63 19.67 -17.45
C ASP A 68 7.36 18.28 -18.06
N GLY A 69 6.10 17.82 -18.08
CA GLY A 69 5.71 16.49 -18.56
C GLY A 69 5.89 15.36 -17.53
N ASP A 70 6.46 15.67 -16.36
CA ASP A 70 6.56 14.75 -15.22
C ASP A 70 5.26 14.69 -14.40
N VAL A 71 5.15 13.71 -13.50
CA VAL A 71 3.98 13.54 -12.62
C VAL A 71 3.80 14.77 -11.72
N TRP A 72 2.57 15.31 -11.66
CA TRP A 72 2.24 16.45 -10.81
C TRP A 72 2.33 16.07 -9.34
N VAL A 73 3.16 16.80 -8.59
CA VAL A 73 3.36 16.64 -7.15
C VAL A 73 2.91 17.92 -6.47
N TRP A 74 2.09 17.78 -5.43
CA TRP A 74 1.78 18.86 -4.50
C TRP A 74 2.47 18.60 -3.17
N VAL A 75 3.21 19.61 -2.71
CA VAL A 75 3.88 19.60 -1.42
C VAL A 75 3.05 20.47 -0.46
N MET A 76 2.64 19.86 0.65
CA MET A 76 1.84 20.53 1.68
C MET A 76 2.59 21.75 2.24
N GLY A 77 2.01 22.93 2.08
CA GLY A 77 2.56 24.20 2.58
C GLY A 77 3.41 24.99 1.58
N GLU A 78 3.57 24.53 0.34
CA GLU A 78 4.23 25.31 -0.72
C GLU A 78 3.26 26.14 -1.56
N ALA A 79 1.97 25.78 -1.58
CA ALA A 79 0.97 26.53 -2.33
C ALA A 79 0.54 27.81 -1.58
N PRO A 80 0.15 28.88 -2.31
CA PRO A 80 -0.24 30.14 -1.68
C PRO A 80 -1.42 29.97 -0.72
N GLY A 81 -1.21 30.27 0.56
CA GLY A 81 -2.24 30.23 1.59
C GLY A 81 -2.33 28.92 2.37
N ASP A 82 -1.50 27.92 2.05
CA ASP A 82 -1.43 26.69 2.85
C ASP A 82 -0.49 26.88 4.05
N LYS A 83 -0.88 26.30 5.20
CA LYS A 83 0.01 26.23 6.36
C LYS A 83 1.14 25.24 6.09
N PRO A 84 2.38 25.54 6.50
CA PRO A 84 3.47 24.58 6.42
C PRO A 84 3.18 23.36 7.31
N TYR A 85 3.65 22.19 6.88
CA TYR A 85 3.48 20.93 7.61
C TYR A 85 3.86 21.04 9.10
N GLN A 86 4.95 21.74 9.41
CA GLN A 86 5.45 21.91 10.78
C GLN A 86 4.44 22.62 11.69
N GLU A 87 3.76 23.64 11.18
CA GLU A 87 2.75 24.41 11.94
C GLU A 87 1.52 23.53 12.20
N ILE A 88 1.05 22.81 11.19
CA ILE A 88 -0.09 21.87 11.32
C ILE A 88 0.20 20.81 12.39
N VAL A 89 1.40 20.22 12.36
CA VAL A 89 1.80 19.20 13.34
C VAL A 89 1.88 19.79 14.75
N THR A 90 2.42 20.99 14.89
CA THR A 90 2.52 21.68 16.18
C THR A 90 1.14 21.93 16.78
N GLU A 91 0.22 22.51 16.00
CA GLU A 91 -1.16 22.73 16.43
C GLU A 91 -1.83 21.41 16.87
N LEU A 92 -1.67 20.33 16.10
CA LEU A 92 -2.20 19.02 16.45
C LEU A 92 -1.63 18.46 17.77
N MET A 93 -0.35 18.67 18.03
CA MET A 93 0.29 18.23 19.28
C MET A 93 -0.22 19.03 20.47
N GLU A 94 -0.34 20.35 20.35
CA GLU A 94 -0.91 21.22 21.38
C GLU A 94 -2.35 20.85 21.70
N ASP A 95 -3.14 20.56 20.65
CA ASP A 95 -4.52 20.13 20.77
C ASP A 95 -4.68 18.81 21.53
N ARG A 96 -3.75 17.87 21.30
CA ARG A 96 -3.70 16.60 22.02
C ARG A 96 -3.26 16.82 23.46
N ALA A 97 -2.22 17.61 23.69
CA ALA A 97 -1.71 17.93 25.02
C ALA A 97 -2.78 18.60 25.89
N ARG A 98 -3.57 19.53 25.32
CA ARG A 98 -4.68 20.19 26.01
C ARG A 98 -5.79 19.23 26.40
N ARG A 99 -6.22 18.35 25.49
CA ARG A 99 -7.23 17.32 25.79
C ARG A 99 -6.74 16.34 26.86
N GLN A 100 -5.47 15.96 26.79
CA GLN A 100 -4.83 15.10 27.77
C GLN A 100 -4.81 15.76 29.16
N ALA A 101 -4.39 17.02 29.25
CA ALA A 101 -4.37 17.76 30.51
C ALA A 101 -5.78 17.93 31.12
N GLN A 102 -6.81 18.14 30.29
CA GLN A 102 -8.20 18.20 30.75
C GLN A 102 -8.67 16.87 31.32
N HIS A 103 -8.36 15.76 30.65
CA HIS A 103 -8.71 14.42 31.13
C HIS A 103 -7.99 14.11 32.45
N GLU A 104 -6.68 14.37 32.53
CA GLU A 104 -5.91 14.18 33.77
C GLU A 104 -6.43 15.06 34.91
N ALA A 105 -6.79 16.32 34.64
CA ALA A 105 -7.41 17.20 35.63
C ALA A 105 -8.77 16.67 36.09
N GLN A 106 -9.59 16.12 35.20
CA GLN A 106 -10.88 15.50 35.54
C GLN A 106 -10.69 14.26 36.41
N GLU A 107 -9.75 13.38 36.05
CA GLU A 107 -9.40 12.20 36.85
C GLU A 107 -8.88 12.61 38.22
N LEU A 108 -7.97 13.58 38.29
CA LEU A 108 -7.46 14.11 39.55
C LEU A 108 -8.57 14.73 40.40
N CYS A 109 -9.46 15.54 39.82
CA CYS A 109 -10.62 16.10 40.54
C CYS A 109 -11.57 15.02 41.06
N SER A 110 -11.77 13.96 40.28
CA SER A 110 -12.60 12.82 40.65
C SER A 110 -11.97 12.02 41.80
N ILE A 111 -10.64 11.89 41.82
CA ILE A 111 -9.88 11.19 42.86
C ILE A 111 -9.71 12.03 44.13
N CYS A 112 -9.45 13.34 44.01
CA CYS A 112 -9.17 14.22 45.14
C CYS A 112 -10.43 14.80 45.81
N GLY A 113 -11.61 14.56 45.26
CA GLY A 113 -12.90 14.97 45.85
C GLY A 113 -13.13 16.49 45.88
N VAL A 114 -12.31 17.28 45.19
CA VAL A 114 -12.45 18.74 45.13
C VAL A 114 -13.54 19.08 44.11
N LYS A 115 -14.71 19.51 44.59
CA LYS A 115 -15.74 20.10 43.74
C LYS A 115 -15.24 21.45 43.22
N VAL A 116 -14.99 21.55 41.92
CA VAL A 116 -14.80 22.83 41.22
C VAL A 116 -16.09 23.63 41.40
N THR A 117 -16.06 24.63 42.28
CA THR A 117 -17.13 25.61 42.43
C THR A 117 -16.82 26.75 41.46
N LEU A 118 -17.75 26.97 40.52
CA LEU A 118 -17.72 28.07 39.56
C LEU A 118 -17.80 29.43 40.28
#